data_AF-A0A957L6S7-F1
#
_entry.id   AF-A0A957L6S7-F1
#
_cell.length_a   1.000
_cell.length_b   1.000
_cell.length_c   1.000
_cell.angle_alpha   90.00
_cell.angle_beta   90.00
_cell.angle_gamma   90.00
#
_symmetry.space_group_name_H-M   'P 1'
#
loop_
_entity.id
_entity.type
_entity.pdbx_description
1 polymer ?
#
loop_
_entity_poly.entity_id
_entity_poly.type
_entity_poly.pdbx_seq_one_letter_code
_entity_poly.pdbx_strand_id
1 'polypeptide(L)'
;LLPVQGIFERSDVAVRRKEGLPQRTGLLVGSAPAEPLSVWVAGVQLLVDIQSGHKTGLYLDQRDNYEILRQMGVFPEREVLNLFSFTGGFGLHAVQAGARAVTHVDSSIPALEAAEANVQLNGWLDRPADEYLAGDAFDVLH
;
A
#
# COMPACT_ATOMS: atom_id res chain seq x y z
N LEU A 1 -22.35 7.63 -18.84
CA LEU A 1 -21.38 6.61 -18.39
C LEU A 1 -20.19 7.36 -17.79
N LEU A 2 -19.61 6.85 -16.70
CA LEU A 2 -18.38 7.43 -16.14
C LEU A 2 -17.26 7.37 -17.19
N PRO A 3 -16.47 8.44 -17.40
CA PRO A 3 -15.39 8.46 -18.40
C PRO A 3 -14.17 7.67 -17.88
N VAL A 4 -14.27 6.35 -17.87
CA VAL A 4 -13.21 5.43 -17.39
C VAL A 4 -12.71 4.53 -18.53
N GLN A 5 -11.44 4.10 -18.44
CA GLN A 5 -10.84 3.18 -19.42
C GLN A 5 -11.34 1.74 -19.27
N GLY A 6 -11.77 1.37 -18.06
CA GLY A 6 -12.31 0.05 -17.77
C GLY A 6 -12.99 -0.04 -16.41
N ILE A 7 -13.77 -1.11 -16.24
CA ILE A 7 -14.42 -1.46 -14.97
C ILE A 7 -14.06 -2.92 -14.68
N PHE A 8 -13.42 -3.16 -13.54
CA PHE A 8 -13.05 -4.50 -13.06
C PHE A 8 -13.87 -4.86 -11.83
N GLU A 9 -14.44 -6.06 -11.80
CA GLU A 9 -15.22 -6.57 -10.67
C GLU A 9 -14.28 -7.24 -9.66
N ARG A 10 -14.41 -6.86 -8.38
CA ARG A 10 -13.77 -7.52 -7.22
C ARG A 10 -14.83 -7.98 -6.20
N SER A 11 -15.84 -8.65 -6.72
CA SER A 11 -16.90 -9.32 -5.96
C SER A 11 -16.45 -10.69 -5.44
N ASP A 12 -15.16 -10.87 -5.15
CA ASP A 12 -14.52 -12.11 -4.71
C ASP A 12 -14.48 -12.24 -3.17
N VAL A 13 -15.31 -11.47 -2.47
CA VAL A 13 -15.37 -11.43 -1.01
C VAL A 13 -16.34 -12.46 -0.40
N ALA A 14 -15.98 -12.99 0.77
CA ALA A 14 -16.75 -14.04 1.46
C ALA A 14 -18.18 -13.61 1.84
N VAL A 15 -18.44 -12.31 2.02
CA VAL A 15 -19.77 -11.78 2.38
C VAL A 15 -20.83 -12.13 1.34
N ARG A 16 -20.46 -12.29 0.06
CA ARG A 16 -21.43 -12.69 -0.99
C ARG A 16 -22.09 -14.03 -0.72
N ARG A 17 -21.39 -14.97 -0.09
CA ARG A 17 -21.95 -16.28 0.27
C ARG A 17 -23.05 -16.14 1.32
N LYS A 18 -22.96 -15.14 2.22
CA LYS A 18 -24.01 -14.86 3.21
C LYS A 18 -25.30 -14.37 2.54
N GLU A 19 -25.17 -13.72 1.38
CA GLU A 19 -26.28 -13.25 0.55
C GLU A 19 -26.76 -14.30 -0.48
N GLY A 20 -26.23 -15.54 -0.45
CA GLY A 20 -26.57 -16.57 -1.43
C GLY A 20 -26.04 -16.30 -2.85
N LEU A 21 -25.07 -15.40 -3.00
CA LEU A 21 -24.51 -14.99 -4.29
C LEU A 21 -23.16 -15.67 -4.57
N PRO A 22 -22.87 -16.06 -5.82
CA PRO A 22 -21.55 -16.53 -6.20
C PRO A 22 -20.53 -15.39 -6.13
N GLN A 23 -19.28 -15.73 -5.80
CA GLN A 23 -18.13 -14.82 -5.94
C GLN A 23 -17.84 -14.59 -7.43
N ARG A 24 -17.43 -13.38 -7.78
CA ARG A 24 -17.09 -12.97 -9.15
C ARG A 24 -15.89 -12.05 -9.16
N THR A 25 -15.01 -12.22 -10.13
CA THR A 25 -13.88 -11.33 -10.38
C THR A 25 -13.60 -11.29 -11.89
N GLY A 26 -13.19 -10.15 -12.41
CA GLY A 26 -12.83 -10.01 -13.82
C GLY A 26 -13.22 -8.68 -14.45
N LEU A 27 -12.75 -8.47 -15.67
CA LEU A 27 -13.06 -7.30 -16.49
C LEU A 27 -14.53 -7.30 -16.93
N LEU A 28 -15.26 -6.24 -16.62
CA LEU A 28 -16.65 -6.05 -17.05
C LEU A 28 -16.77 -5.19 -18.33
N VAL A 29 -15.98 -4.12 -18.42
CA VAL A 29 -16.04 -3.14 -19.51
C VAL A 29 -14.64 -2.61 -19.81
N GLY A 30 -14.34 -2.35 -21.08
CA GLY A 30 -13.13 -1.64 -21.50
C GLY A 30 -11.88 -2.51 -21.48
N SER A 31 -10.79 -2.00 -20.93
CA SER A 31 -9.51 -2.71 -20.81
C SER A 31 -9.19 -3.06 -19.36
N ALA A 32 -8.53 -4.20 -19.15
CA ALA A 32 -7.99 -4.57 -17.84
C ALA A 32 -6.91 -3.55 -17.40
N PRO A 33 -6.79 -3.29 -16.09
CA PRO A 33 -5.72 -2.43 -15.59
C PRO A 33 -4.35 -3.06 -15.87
N ALA A 34 -3.33 -2.22 -16.03
CA ALA A 34 -1.94 -2.67 -16.06
C ALA A 34 -1.55 -3.34 -14.73
N GLU A 35 -0.57 -4.23 -14.78
CA GLU A 35 -0.09 -4.97 -13.61
C GLU A 35 1.43 -4.88 -13.47
N PRO A 36 1.94 -4.32 -12.35
CA PRO A 36 1.20 -3.53 -11.36
C PRO A 36 0.74 -2.17 -11.91
N LEU A 37 -0.36 -1.63 -11.39
CA LEU A 37 -0.81 -0.27 -11.71
C LEU A 37 -0.16 0.73 -10.75
N SER A 38 0.54 1.74 -11.26
CA SER A 38 0.98 2.87 -10.45
C SER A 38 -0.16 3.88 -10.26
N VAL A 39 -0.43 4.25 -9.00
CA VAL A 39 -1.42 5.27 -8.62
C VAL A 39 -0.80 6.29 -7.68
N TRP A 40 -1.35 7.50 -7.68
CA TRP A 40 -0.95 8.55 -6.74
C TRP A 40 -1.91 8.63 -5.56
N VAL A 41 -1.37 8.59 -4.34
CA VAL A 41 -2.13 8.77 -3.09
C VAL A 41 -1.37 9.78 -2.23
N ALA A 42 -2.01 10.88 -1.85
CA ALA A 42 -1.41 11.94 -1.03
C ALA A 42 0.02 12.38 -1.46
N GLY A 43 0.28 12.37 -2.77
CA GLY A 43 1.56 12.79 -3.36
C GLY A 43 2.65 11.72 -3.39
N VAL A 44 2.33 10.47 -3.08
CA VAL A 44 3.23 9.30 -3.19
C VAL A 44 2.71 8.38 -4.30
N GLN A 45 3.62 7.83 -5.11
CA GLN A 45 3.27 6.77 -6.05
C GLN A 45 3.26 5.41 -5.37
N LEU A 46 2.24 4.61 -5.63
CA LEU A 46 2.10 3.25 -5.10
C LEU A 46 1.75 2.29 -6.23
N LEU A 47 2.42 1.14 -6.26
CA LEU A 47 2.10 0.00 -7.08
C LEU A 47 0.94 -0.78 -6.46
N VAL A 48 -0.07 -1.04 -7.27
CA VAL A 48 -1.31 -1.69 -6.86
C VAL A 48 -1.60 -2.87 -7.78
N ASP A 49 -1.84 -4.01 -7.18
CA ASP A 49 -2.39 -5.18 -7.87
C ASP A 49 -3.91 -5.21 -7.69
N ILE A 50 -4.62 -4.78 -8.74
CA ILE A 50 -6.08 -4.73 -8.76
C ILE A 50 -6.70 -6.11 -8.98
N GLN A 51 -6.02 -7.07 -9.61
CA GLN A 51 -6.62 -8.36 -9.94
C GLN A 51 -6.44 -9.40 -8.84
N SER A 52 -5.25 -9.48 -8.26
CA SER A 52 -4.88 -10.53 -7.30
C SER A 52 -4.60 -10.01 -5.88
N GLY A 53 -4.40 -8.70 -5.70
CA GLY A 53 -4.10 -8.10 -4.40
C GLY A 53 -5.22 -8.27 -3.36
N HIS A 54 -4.85 -8.28 -2.08
CA HIS A 54 -5.81 -8.20 -0.96
C HIS A 54 -6.66 -6.91 -1.10
N LYS A 55 -7.99 -7.03 -1.02
CA LYS A 55 -8.94 -5.97 -1.44
C LYS A 55 -8.66 -5.53 -2.89
N THR A 56 -8.42 -4.25 -3.15
CA THR A 56 -7.98 -3.72 -4.46
C THR A 56 -6.47 -3.51 -4.53
N GLY A 57 -5.69 -4.05 -3.57
CA GLY A 57 -4.24 -3.86 -3.48
C GLY A 57 -3.80 -2.58 -2.76
N LEU A 58 -4.74 -1.79 -2.21
CA LEU A 58 -4.49 -0.51 -1.54
C LEU A 58 -5.61 -0.18 -0.53
N TYR A 59 -5.25 0.43 0.60
CA TYR A 59 -6.19 0.93 1.61
C TYR A 59 -6.44 2.43 1.40
N LEU A 60 -7.36 2.76 0.49
CA LEU A 60 -7.71 4.17 0.17
C LEU A 60 -8.37 4.90 1.34
N ASP A 61 -8.96 4.17 2.29
CA ASP A 61 -9.52 4.70 3.53
C ASP A 61 -8.45 5.34 4.44
N GLN A 62 -7.16 5.07 4.22
CA GLN A 62 -6.04 5.66 4.95
C GLN A 62 -5.52 6.98 4.35
N ARG A 63 -6.05 7.44 3.20
CA ARG A 63 -5.56 8.63 2.50
C ARG A 63 -5.48 9.85 3.41
N ASP A 64 -6.54 10.14 4.14
CA ASP A 64 -6.60 11.33 5.00
C ASP A 64 -5.60 11.22 6.16
N ASN A 65 -5.35 10.00 6.67
CA ASN A 65 -4.34 9.76 7.69
C ASN A 65 -2.92 9.98 7.17
N TYR A 66 -2.65 9.69 5.90
CA TYR A 66 -1.38 10.04 5.26
C TYR A 66 -1.19 11.55 5.15
N GLU A 67 -2.25 12.29 4.82
CA GLU A 67 -2.20 13.75 4.77
C GLU A 67 -1.96 14.35 6.17
N ILE A 68 -2.62 13.81 7.21
CA ILE A 68 -2.39 14.21 8.60
C ILE A 68 -0.94 13.94 9.01
N LEU A 69 -0.43 12.72 8.75
CA LEU A 69 0.94 12.33 9.08
C LEU A 69 1.94 13.34 8.50
N ARG A 70 1.80 13.68 7.22
CA ARG A 70 2.68 14.64 6.55
C ARG A 70 2.65 16.04 7.18
N GLN A 71 1.50 16.44 7.72
CA GLN A 71 1.30 17.76 8.35
C GLN A 71 1.81 17.84 9.80
N MET A 72 2.10 16.70 10.45
CA MET A 72 2.57 16.69 11.84
C MET A 72 3.91 17.40 12.03
N GLY A 73 4.76 17.46 11.00
CA GLY A 73 6.07 18.12 11.06
C GLY A 73 7.08 17.47 12.02
N VAL A 74 6.82 16.23 12.47
CA VAL A 74 7.65 15.52 13.46
C VAL A 74 8.70 14.61 12.84
N PHE A 75 8.62 14.35 11.53
CA PHE A 75 9.42 13.36 10.82
C PHE A 75 10.84 13.78 10.40
N PRO A 76 11.20 15.06 10.19
CA PRO A 76 12.54 15.43 9.74
C PRO A 76 13.65 14.75 10.56
N GLU A 77 14.53 14.03 9.86
CA GLU A 77 15.68 13.29 10.41
C GLU A 77 15.35 12.18 11.43
N ARG A 78 14.09 11.73 11.51
CA ARG A 78 13.66 10.66 12.42
C ARG A 78 13.73 9.28 11.79
N GLU A 79 13.95 8.28 12.63
CA GLU A 79 13.70 6.88 12.29
C GLU A 79 12.27 6.52 12.68
N VAL A 80 11.59 5.76 11.82
CA VAL A 80 10.17 5.44 11.96
C VAL A 80 9.99 3.93 11.98
N LEU A 81 9.30 3.42 13.00
CA LEU A 81 8.83 2.05 13.03
C LEU A 81 7.42 1.98 12.46
N ASN A 82 7.25 1.26 11.35
CA ASN A 82 5.97 1.05 10.69
C ASN A 82 5.51 -0.40 10.89
N LEU A 83 4.63 -0.62 11.85
CA LEU A 83 4.07 -1.94 12.16
C LEU A 83 2.84 -2.24 11.31
N PHE A 84 2.61 -3.52 10.98
CA PHE A 84 1.54 -3.95 10.07
C PHE A 84 1.64 -3.18 8.75
N SER A 85 2.87 -3.07 8.25
CA SER A 85 3.25 -2.09 7.24
C SER A 85 2.60 -2.33 5.89
N PHE A 86 2.12 -3.54 5.62
CA PHE A 86 1.60 -3.96 4.32
C PHE A 86 2.56 -3.53 3.20
N THR A 87 2.08 -2.87 2.15
CA THR A 87 2.89 -2.37 1.02
C THR A 87 3.59 -1.04 1.31
N GLY A 88 3.79 -0.72 2.59
CA GLY A 88 4.63 0.37 3.06
C GLY A 88 3.96 1.74 3.20
N GLY A 89 2.64 1.86 2.97
CA GLY A 89 1.94 3.15 2.83
C GLY A 89 2.33 4.22 3.85
N PHE A 90 2.24 3.95 5.16
CA PHE A 90 2.63 4.93 6.19
C PHE A 90 4.11 5.27 6.19
N GLY A 91 4.99 4.26 6.03
CA GLY A 91 6.43 4.46 5.94
C GLY A 91 6.82 5.35 4.76
N LEU A 92 6.26 5.12 3.58
CA LEU A 92 6.50 5.97 2.42
C LEU A 92 6.08 7.43 2.64
N HIS A 93 4.92 7.66 3.26
CA HIS A 93 4.49 9.02 3.57
C HIS A 93 5.33 9.67 4.67
N ALA A 94 5.91 8.89 5.58
CA ALA A 94 6.88 9.39 6.55
C ALA A 94 8.19 9.81 5.87
N VAL A 95 8.70 9.03 4.90
CA VAL A 95 9.86 9.41 4.08
C VAL A 95 9.57 10.66 3.26
N GLN A 96 8.40 10.73 2.62
CA GLN A 96 7.94 11.95 1.92
C GLN A 96 7.92 13.19 2.86
N ALA A 97 7.66 12.98 4.15
CA ALA A 97 7.66 14.02 5.19
C ALA A 97 9.06 14.30 5.80
N GLY A 98 10.12 13.66 5.31
CA GLY A 98 11.50 13.89 5.73
C GLY A 98 12.06 12.90 6.75
N ALA A 99 11.41 11.75 6.98
CA ALA A 99 12.00 10.69 7.79
C ALA A 99 13.33 10.20 7.19
N ARG A 100 14.31 9.94 8.07
CA ARG A 100 15.65 9.47 7.70
C ARG A 100 15.63 8.02 7.20
N ALA A 101 14.90 7.16 7.92
CA ALA A 101 14.77 5.74 7.61
C ALA A 101 13.49 5.18 8.22
N VAL A 102 12.99 4.09 7.64
CA VAL A 102 11.82 3.37 8.13
C VAL A 102 12.16 1.89 8.31
N THR A 103 11.75 1.33 9.44
CA THR A 103 11.70 -0.12 9.64
C THR A 103 10.26 -0.58 9.40
N HIS A 104 10.05 -1.32 8.33
CA HIS A 104 8.77 -1.92 7.95
C HIS A 104 8.65 -3.31 8.56
N VAL A 105 7.57 -3.55 9.32
CA VAL A 105 7.28 -4.87 9.91
C VAL A 105 5.96 -5.38 9.37
N ASP A 106 5.96 -6.59 8.83
CA ASP A 106 4.76 -7.29 8.38
C ASP A 106 5.00 -8.81 8.41
N SER A 107 3.95 -9.61 8.56
CA SER A 107 4.08 -11.06 8.47
C SER A 107 4.15 -11.57 7.02
N SER A 108 3.78 -10.73 6.05
CA SER A 108 3.77 -11.05 4.63
C SER A 108 5.04 -10.58 3.92
N ILE A 109 5.91 -11.52 3.56
CA ILE A 109 7.10 -11.24 2.72
C ILE A 109 6.71 -10.55 1.40
N PRO A 110 5.68 -11.00 0.64
CA PRO A 110 5.28 -10.31 -0.58
C PRO A 110 4.83 -8.86 -0.36
N ALA A 111 4.28 -8.54 0.81
CA ALA A 111 3.90 -7.17 1.13
C ALA A 111 5.14 -6.29 1.39
N LEU A 112 6.15 -6.83 2.08
CA LEU A 112 7.43 -6.15 2.29
C LEU A 112 8.21 -5.94 0.98
N GLU A 113 8.24 -6.94 0.10
CA GLU A 113 8.83 -6.79 -1.25
C GLU A 113 8.12 -5.68 -2.05
N ALA A 114 6.78 -5.61 -1.96
CA ALA A 114 6.02 -4.53 -2.57
C ALA A 114 6.28 -3.16 -1.91
N ALA A 115 6.51 -3.12 -0.60
CA ALA A 115 6.92 -1.89 0.10
C ALA A 115 8.28 -1.40 -0.40
N GLU A 116 9.24 -2.29 -0.56
CA GLU A 116 10.56 -1.97 -1.11
C GLU A 116 10.46 -1.44 -2.55
N ALA A 117 9.69 -2.11 -3.40
CA ALA A 117 9.44 -1.64 -4.76
C ALA A 117 8.78 -0.24 -4.79
N ASN A 118 7.88 0.06 -3.87
CA ASN A 118 7.26 1.38 -3.75
C ASN A 118 8.28 2.46 -3.33
N VAL A 119 9.20 2.15 -2.40
CA VAL A 119 10.26 3.09 -2.01
C VAL A 119 11.16 3.41 -3.21
N GLN A 120 11.57 2.39 -3.96
CA GLN A 120 12.37 2.54 -5.17
C GLN A 120 11.64 3.37 -6.24
N LEU A 121 10.34 3.15 -6.43
CA LEU A 121 9.51 3.88 -7.40
C LEU A 121 9.51 5.40 -7.14
N ASN A 122 9.54 5.83 -5.88
CA ASN A 122 9.53 7.24 -5.53
C ASN A 122 10.93 7.89 -5.52
N GLY A 123 12.00 7.11 -5.76
CA GLY A 123 13.36 7.62 -5.94
C GLY A 123 14.04 8.14 -4.68
N TRP A 124 13.55 7.78 -3.49
CA TRP A 124 14.12 8.23 -2.20
C TRP A 124 15.32 7.40 -1.79
N LEU A 125 16.37 7.42 -2.61
CA LEU A 125 17.58 6.60 -2.45
C LEU A 125 18.76 7.37 -1.83
N ASP A 126 18.68 8.70 -1.74
CA ASP A 126 19.72 9.55 -1.11
C ASP A 126 19.47 9.70 0.40
N ARG A 127 19.35 8.56 1.09
CA ARG A 127 19.15 8.44 2.54
C ARG A 127 19.53 7.02 2.98
N PRO A 128 19.68 6.74 4.28
CA PRO A 128 19.83 5.36 4.76
C PRO A 128 18.71 4.47 4.24
N ALA A 129 19.05 3.23 3.89
CA ALA A 129 18.08 2.24 3.40
C ALA A 129 17.05 1.92 4.49
N ASP A 130 15.83 1.63 4.07
CA ASP A 130 14.81 1.07 4.96
C ASP A 130 15.13 -0.37 5.34
N GLU A 131 14.62 -0.78 6.48
CA GLU A 131 14.66 -2.17 6.94
C GLU A 131 13.31 -2.84 6.71
N TYR A 132 13.33 -4.13 6.37
CA TYR A 132 12.12 -4.93 6.12
C TYR A 132 12.18 -6.20 6.99
N LEU A 133 11.36 -6.24 8.03
CA LEU A 133 11.33 -7.31 9.02
C LEU A 133 10.07 -8.15 8.84
N ALA A 134 10.26 -9.36 8.31
CA ALA A 134 9.20 -10.36 8.23
C ALA A 134 8.99 -11.00 9.62
N GLY A 135 7.83 -10.77 10.23
CA GLY A 135 7.55 -11.31 11.56
C GLY A 135 6.20 -10.91 12.13
N ASP A 136 5.85 -11.54 13.25
CA ASP A 136 4.75 -11.07 14.08
C ASP A 136 5.15 -9.75 14.75
N ALA A 137 4.27 -8.75 14.70
CA ALA A 137 4.58 -7.43 15.22
C ALA A 137 4.80 -7.41 16.73
N PHE A 138 4.19 -8.33 17.49
CA PHE A 138 4.41 -8.43 18.93
C PHE A 138 5.79 -9.00 19.22
N ASP A 139 6.19 -10.07 18.51
CA ASP A 139 7.53 -10.66 18.68
C ASP A 139 8.66 -9.67 18.36
N VAL A 140 8.48 -8.81 17.35
CA VAL A 140 9.47 -7.78 16.98
C VAL A 140 9.59 -6.66 18.04
N LEU A 141 8.56 -6.45 18.87
CA LEU A 141 8.55 -5.42 19.90
C LEU A 141 9.07 -5.88 21.27
N HIS A 142 9.40 -7.17 21.43
CA HIS A 142 9.87 -7.77 22.68
C HIS A 142 11.40 -7.74 22.81
#